data_AF-A0A6G1MG87-F1
#
_entry.id   AF-A0A6G1MG87-F1
#
_cell.length_a   1.000
_cell.length_b   1.000
_cell.length_c   1.000
_cell.angle_alpha   90.00
_cell.angle_beta   90.00
_cell.angle_gamma   90.00
#
_symmetry.space_group_name_H-M   'P 1'
#
loop_
_entity.id
_entity.type
_entity.pdbx_description
1 polymer ?
#
loop_
_entity_poly.entity_id
_entity_poly.type
_entity_poly.pdbx_seq_one_letter_code
_entity_poly.pdbx_strand_id
1 'polypeptide(L)'
;MEAVEPGFPAGDDIDFIDARHGLNEYGVWKAAIAQLLISLFPHQFLPEIIGFNMHYEAMALETLKVSKELKELGYDPYYFVLHISIDNADSGHTAIALETAMEYLELIQKRDGDAAAKHTWRRIQAGYILSKGLPTAPICPKFKTFNTVLPTEREKFPRNSLEAEVIRIFKAKAPVSQKIHCNSRVKFGGRTITEWLIPNGLESQQHQIQFLDALSNAEPWIFKGDSDKSRLMKELSWQGRMFGSFTQSEVHAVKQWIDSLGGTGFVSDPIYYWSFINEPELPSNKVFKSLDIRVHHPVFSQLPANNILAQLLPSTHLPRAPRIETTAPANWEKFFPLWFTHPCLLEHFICIPAQTTTPMVCFIIRLLRAQSGFGPEDSMVAGMDEVRRKESVGLVELGLEMVKLSGFMEPTCLKDVLETWKSDFGLLMLHLCQRPIENTGLLLGLAMAFVDLHDAVALSATLLSSDGRRLLHDIAKRERENLDLCLRELESTPPRFLDFCRGYHLGRTEIDTCFL
;
A
#
# COMPACT_ATOMS: atom_id res chain seq x y z
N MET A 1 -34.81 1.79 4.64
CA MET A 1 -34.10 2.86 3.90
C MET A 1 -33.70 2.27 2.58
N GLU A 2 -34.04 2.91 1.46
CA GLU A 2 -33.45 2.53 0.17
C GLU A 2 -31.95 2.79 0.25
N ALA A 3 -31.13 1.79 -0.09
CA ALA A 3 -29.70 1.96 -0.19
C ALA A 3 -29.44 2.93 -1.36
N VAL A 4 -28.95 4.13 -1.05
CA VAL A 4 -28.51 5.09 -2.06
C VAL A 4 -27.12 4.64 -2.50
N GLU A 5 -27.06 3.75 -3.48
CA GLU A 5 -25.80 3.46 -4.16
C GLU A 5 -25.53 4.55 -5.21
N PRO A 6 -24.36 5.19 -5.20
CA PRO A 6 -24.06 6.32 -6.08
C PRO A 6 -23.91 5.94 -7.57
N GLY A 7 -24.09 4.66 -7.94
CA GLY A 7 -24.08 4.21 -9.32
C GLY A 7 -22.72 4.30 -10.01
N PHE A 8 -21.62 4.37 -9.25
CA PHE A 8 -20.27 4.37 -9.80
C PHE A 8 -19.84 2.95 -10.24
N PRO A 9 -18.94 2.84 -11.23
CA PRO A 9 -18.26 1.59 -11.56
C PRO A 9 -17.50 1.02 -10.35
N ALA A 10 -17.10 -0.25 -10.44
CA ALA A 10 -16.19 -0.84 -9.45
C ALA A 10 -14.86 -0.09 -9.43
N GLY A 11 -14.20 0.02 -8.27
CA GLY A 11 -12.97 0.81 -8.11
C GLY A 11 -11.76 0.33 -8.94
N ASP A 12 -11.83 -0.89 -9.45
CA ASP A 12 -10.85 -1.52 -10.34
C ASP A 12 -11.27 -1.52 -11.82
N ASP A 13 -12.44 -0.95 -12.15
CA ASP A 13 -12.87 -0.72 -13.53
C ASP A 13 -12.14 0.49 -14.13
N ILE A 14 -11.70 0.37 -15.38
CA ILE A 14 -11.08 1.49 -16.10
C ILE A 14 -12.04 2.67 -16.25
N ASP A 15 -13.35 2.41 -16.24
CA ASP A 15 -14.38 3.45 -16.29
C ASP A 15 -14.44 4.26 -14.99
N PHE A 16 -13.99 3.74 -13.85
CA PHE A 16 -14.05 4.42 -12.55
C PHE A 16 -13.32 5.77 -12.55
N ILE A 17 -12.23 5.87 -13.31
CA ILE A 17 -11.41 7.08 -13.42
C ILE A 17 -11.89 8.04 -14.53
N ASP A 18 -12.98 7.72 -15.24
CA ASP A 18 -13.49 8.58 -16.30
C ASP A 18 -13.96 9.93 -15.73
N ALA A 19 -13.55 11.02 -16.38
CA ALA A 19 -13.86 12.38 -15.94
C ALA A 19 -15.37 12.67 -15.83
N ARG A 20 -16.23 11.90 -16.52
CA ARG A 20 -17.69 12.01 -16.45
C ARG A 20 -18.25 11.76 -15.05
N HIS A 21 -17.54 11.01 -14.22
CA HIS A 21 -17.95 10.70 -12.84
C HIS A 21 -17.73 11.86 -11.88
N GLY A 22 -16.99 12.89 -12.29
CA GLY A 22 -16.82 14.12 -11.52
C GLY A 22 -16.03 13.95 -10.21
N LEU A 23 -15.27 12.85 -10.07
CA LEU A 23 -14.43 12.55 -8.91
C LEU A 23 -13.18 13.46 -8.89
N ASN A 24 -13.35 14.75 -8.57
CA ASN A 24 -12.29 15.77 -8.71
C ASN A 24 -11.62 16.17 -7.38
N GLU A 25 -11.88 15.44 -6.29
CA GLU A 25 -11.34 15.75 -4.97
C GLU A 25 -9.87 15.31 -4.85
N TYR A 26 -8.94 16.27 -5.01
CA TYR A 26 -7.49 16.02 -4.98
C TYR A 26 -7.02 15.27 -3.73
N GLY A 27 -7.60 15.56 -2.57
CA GLY A 27 -7.21 14.90 -1.31
C GLY A 27 -7.46 13.39 -1.34
N VAL A 28 -8.66 13.00 -1.78
CA VAL A 28 -9.07 11.59 -1.89
C VAL A 28 -8.13 10.84 -2.84
N TRP A 29 -7.85 11.40 -4.01
CA TRP A 29 -6.91 10.80 -4.96
C TRP A 29 -5.49 10.68 -4.41
N LYS A 30 -5.00 11.72 -3.73
CA LYS A 30 -3.67 11.69 -3.11
C LYS A 30 -3.57 10.57 -2.07
N ALA A 31 -4.60 10.42 -1.23
CA ALA A 31 -4.64 9.37 -0.22
C ALA A 31 -4.70 7.96 -0.84
N ALA A 32 -5.62 7.74 -1.78
CA ALA A 32 -5.79 6.46 -2.47
C ALA A 32 -4.54 6.05 -3.25
N ILE A 33 -3.93 6.97 -3.99
CA ILE A 33 -2.69 6.70 -4.75
C ILE A 33 -1.53 6.41 -3.81
N ALA A 34 -1.40 7.12 -2.69
CA ALA A 34 -0.33 6.85 -1.72
C ALA A 34 -0.46 5.46 -1.09
N GLN A 35 -1.69 5.05 -0.73
CA GLN A 35 -1.99 3.71 -0.23
C GLN A 35 -1.64 2.61 -1.25
N LEU A 36 -2.04 2.81 -2.52
CA LEU A 36 -1.71 1.87 -3.59
C LEU A 36 -0.20 1.80 -3.84
N LEU A 37 0.49 2.93 -3.89
CA LEU A 37 1.92 2.96 -4.21
C LEU A 37 2.77 2.25 -3.16
N ILE A 38 2.49 2.44 -1.88
CA ILE A 38 3.25 1.75 -0.83
C ILE A 38 2.97 0.24 -0.84
N SER A 39 1.73 -0.18 -1.13
CA SER A 39 1.35 -1.60 -1.18
C SER A 39 1.94 -2.36 -2.37
N LEU A 40 2.41 -1.67 -3.41
CA LEU A 40 3.07 -2.31 -4.56
C LEU A 40 4.49 -2.81 -4.26
N PHE A 41 5.12 -2.36 -3.18
CA PHE A 41 6.52 -2.70 -2.86
C PHE A 41 6.68 -3.23 -1.43
N PRO A 42 5.94 -4.27 -1.00
CA PRO A 42 5.99 -4.81 0.35
C PRO A 42 7.38 -5.23 0.78
N HIS A 43 8.19 -5.84 -0.10
CA HIS A 43 9.54 -6.27 0.28
C HIS A 43 10.46 -5.09 0.60
N GLN A 44 10.25 -3.95 -0.06
CA GLN A 44 11.02 -2.75 0.21
C GLN A 44 10.46 -1.99 1.40
N PHE A 45 9.15 -1.75 1.45
CA PHE A 45 8.49 -0.85 2.40
C PHE A 45 7.72 -1.56 3.52
N LEU A 46 7.98 -2.85 3.81
CA LEU A 46 7.30 -3.58 4.88
C LEU A 46 7.27 -2.81 6.22
N PRO A 47 8.37 -2.21 6.71
CA PRO A 47 8.32 -1.44 7.95
C PRO A 47 7.38 -0.23 7.86
N GLU A 48 7.41 0.53 6.76
CA GLU A 48 6.50 1.65 6.53
C GLU A 48 5.05 1.17 6.40
N ILE A 49 4.78 0.03 5.78
CA ILE A 49 3.43 -0.55 5.66
C ILE A 49 2.89 -0.91 7.05
N ILE A 50 3.70 -1.55 7.89
CA ILE A 50 3.33 -1.87 9.28
C ILE A 50 2.99 -0.59 10.05
N GLY A 51 3.82 0.45 9.94
CA GLY A 51 3.55 1.75 10.56
C GLY A 51 2.31 2.44 10.01
N PHE A 52 2.10 2.36 8.70
CA PHE A 52 0.91 2.90 8.03
C PHE A 52 -0.35 2.24 8.58
N ASN A 53 -0.34 0.91 8.67
CA ASN A 53 -1.42 0.09 9.21
C ASN A 53 -1.71 0.43 10.68
N MET A 54 -0.67 0.60 11.50
CA MET A 54 -0.80 0.97 12.91
C MET A 54 -1.53 2.31 13.12
N HIS A 55 -1.33 3.30 12.25
CA HIS A 55 -2.14 4.52 12.29
C HIS A 55 -3.54 4.30 11.70
N TYR A 56 -3.63 3.57 10.59
CA TYR A 56 -4.86 3.40 9.82
C TYR A 56 -5.95 2.72 10.64
N GLU A 57 -5.60 1.68 11.40
CA GLU A 57 -6.50 0.93 12.26
C GLU A 57 -6.81 1.65 13.58
N ALA A 58 -6.12 2.76 13.89
CA ALA A 58 -6.35 3.48 15.13
C ALA A 58 -7.71 4.20 15.12
N MET A 59 -8.46 4.09 16.20
CA MET A 59 -9.76 4.76 16.33
C MET A 59 -9.64 6.28 16.13
N ALA A 60 -10.23 6.77 15.04
CA ALA A 60 -10.25 8.18 14.68
C ALA A 60 -11.49 8.91 15.24
N LEU A 61 -11.32 10.15 15.70
CA LEU A 61 -12.44 10.99 16.14
C LEU A 61 -13.43 11.26 15.01
N GLU A 62 -12.93 11.30 13.78
CA GLU A 62 -13.67 11.46 12.55
C GLU A 62 -14.68 10.33 12.36
N THR A 63 -14.30 9.07 12.64
CA THR A 63 -15.21 7.90 12.60
C THR A 63 -16.39 8.09 13.56
N LEU A 64 -16.13 8.57 14.78
CA LEU A 64 -17.17 8.84 15.77
C LEU A 64 -18.12 9.97 15.31
N LYS A 65 -17.56 11.05 14.73
CA LYS A 65 -18.35 12.16 14.20
C LYS A 65 -19.23 11.73 13.04
N VAL A 66 -18.67 11.05 12.04
CA VAL A 66 -19.39 10.59 10.85
C VAL A 66 -20.51 9.62 11.22
N SER A 67 -20.29 8.72 12.18
CA SER A 67 -21.32 7.81 12.68
C SER A 67 -22.56 8.53 13.22
N LYS A 68 -22.38 9.72 13.80
CA LYS A 68 -23.44 10.56 14.33
C LYS A 68 -24.07 11.43 13.24
N GLU A 69 -23.25 12.11 12.44
CA GLU A 69 -23.71 13.03 11.40
C GLU A 69 -24.50 12.32 10.30
N LEU A 70 -24.07 11.14 9.84
CA LEU A 70 -24.81 10.37 8.84
C LEU A 70 -26.21 10.02 9.32
N LYS A 71 -26.35 9.64 10.60
CA LYS A 71 -27.63 9.34 11.22
C LYS A 71 -28.54 10.58 11.25
N GLU A 72 -28.00 11.75 11.56
CA GLU A 72 -28.75 13.02 11.55
C GLU A 72 -29.23 13.40 10.14
N LEU A 73 -28.47 13.02 9.11
CA LEU A 73 -28.80 13.21 7.70
C LEU A 73 -29.71 12.11 7.11
N GLY A 74 -30.07 11.10 7.90
CA GLY A 74 -30.94 10.00 7.47
C GLY A 74 -30.24 8.88 6.68
N TYR A 75 -28.90 8.86 6.67
CA TYR A 75 -28.10 7.76 6.11
C TYR A 75 -27.82 6.69 7.16
N ASP A 76 -27.60 5.45 6.71
CA ASP A 76 -27.19 4.35 7.58
C ASP A 76 -25.71 4.50 7.97
N PRO A 77 -25.39 4.71 9.26
CA PRO A 77 -24.01 4.88 9.71
C PRO A 77 -23.32 3.53 9.99
N TYR A 78 -23.95 2.38 9.72
CA TYR A 78 -23.51 1.07 10.21
C TYR A 78 -22.04 0.76 9.92
N TYR A 79 -21.55 1.10 8.72
CA TYR A 79 -20.12 0.95 8.37
C TYR A 79 -19.20 1.61 9.41
N PHE A 80 -19.45 2.88 9.76
CA PHE A 80 -18.63 3.62 10.72
C PHE A 80 -18.87 3.15 12.15
N VAL A 81 -20.12 2.78 12.48
CA VAL A 81 -20.46 2.24 13.81
C VAL A 81 -19.73 0.91 14.07
N LEU A 82 -19.62 0.05 13.06
CA LEU A 82 -18.92 -1.21 13.16
C LEU A 82 -17.45 -1.01 13.54
N HIS A 83 -16.75 -0.10 12.85
CA HIS A 83 -15.33 0.23 13.08
C HIS A 83 -15.04 0.76 14.49
N ILE A 84 -16.01 1.38 15.17
CA ILE A 84 -15.87 1.75 16.59
C ILE A 84 -15.62 0.51 17.48
N SER A 85 -16.21 -0.63 17.11
CA SER A 85 -16.13 -1.87 17.89
C SER A 85 -15.03 -2.82 17.40
N ILE A 86 -14.88 -3.01 16.10
CA ILE A 86 -13.90 -3.96 15.54
C ILE A 86 -12.47 -3.44 15.63
N ASP A 87 -12.27 -2.11 15.69
CA ASP A 87 -10.94 -1.50 15.81
C ASP A 87 -10.56 -1.21 17.27
N ASN A 88 -11.14 -1.94 18.23
CA ASN A 88 -10.85 -1.73 19.65
C ASN A 88 -9.39 -2.06 20.02
N ALA A 89 -8.90 -1.46 21.11
CA ALA A 89 -7.50 -1.57 21.54
C ALA A 89 -7.16 -2.82 22.39
N ASP A 90 -8.11 -3.74 22.63
CA ASP A 90 -7.84 -5.00 23.36
C ASP A 90 -7.62 -6.18 22.41
N SER A 91 -8.59 -6.44 21.53
CA SER A 91 -8.58 -7.58 20.61
C SER A 91 -8.89 -7.20 19.16
N GLY A 92 -9.19 -5.91 18.92
CA GLY A 92 -9.52 -5.37 17.61
C GLY A 92 -8.31 -5.10 16.73
N HIS A 93 -8.57 -4.58 15.53
CA HIS A 93 -7.52 -4.29 14.55
C HIS A 93 -6.45 -3.32 15.08
N THR A 94 -6.81 -2.38 15.97
CA THR A 94 -5.81 -1.53 16.66
C THR A 94 -4.82 -2.41 17.45
N ALA A 95 -5.31 -3.39 18.21
CA ALA A 95 -4.45 -4.30 18.97
C ALA A 95 -3.60 -5.19 18.05
N ILE A 96 -4.22 -5.77 17.00
CA ILE A 96 -3.52 -6.57 15.98
C ILE A 96 -2.37 -5.78 15.35
N ALA A 97 -2.63 -4.54 14.91
CA ALA A 97 -1.63 -3.72 14.23
C ALA A 97 -0.48 -3.33 15.16
N LEU A 98 -0.77 -3.05 16.44
CA LEU A 98 0.25 -2.76 17.44
C LEU A 98 1.12 -3.99 17.76
N GLU A 99 0.50 -5.14 18.00
CA GLU A 99 1.21 -6.40 18.28
C GLU A 99 2.08 -6.80 17.09
N THR A 100 1.56 -6.71 15.86
CA THR A 100 2.32 -6.96 14.63
C THR A 100 3.58 -6.09 14.56
N ALA A 101 3.49 -4.81 14.91
CA ALA A 101 4.65 -3.92 14.93
C ALA A 101 5.67 -4.29 16.01
N MET A 102 5.19 -4.72 17.19
CA MET A 102 6.05 -5.17 18.30
C MET A 102 6.77 -6.47 17.94
N GLU A 103 6.04 -7.50 17.50
CA GLU A 103 6.60 -8.79 17.10
C GLU A 103 7.61 -8.64 15.96
N TYR A 104 7.31 -7.79 14.97
CA TYR A 104 8.25 -7.53 13.86
C TYR A 104 9.54 -6.87 14.35
N LEU A 105 9.47 -5.92 15.29
CA LEU A 105 10.66 -5.31 15.89
C LEU A 105 11.48 -6.31 16.71
N GLU A 106 10.82 -7.16 17.49
CA GLU A 106 11.47 -8.23 18.26
C GLU A 106 12.16 -9.24 17.34
N LEU A 107 11.51 -9.62 16.24
CA LEU A 107 12.09 -10.50 15.21
C LEU A 107 13.37 -9.89 14.62
N ILE A 108 13.33 -8.63 14.19
CA ILE A 108 14.49 -7.93 13.64
C ILE A 108 15.58 -7.77 14.71
N GLN A 109 15.22 -7.46 15.96
CA GLN A 109 16.19 -7.35 17.05
C GLN A 109 16.91 -8.69 17.30
N LYS A 110 16.17 -9.80 17.33
CA LYS A 110 16.72 -11.14 17.54
C LYS A 110 17.63 -11.59 16.39
N ARG A 111 17.27 -11.25 15.14
CA ARG A 111 18.01 -11.66 13.94
C ARG A 111 19.21 -10.77 13.65
N ASP A 112 19.02 -9.45 13.69
CA ASP A 112 19.95 -8.45 13.15
C ASP A 112 20.48 -7.47 14.21
N GLY A 113 20.00 -7.55 15.46
CA GLY A 113 20.46 -6.78 16.61
C GLY A 113 19.78 -5.41 16.81
N ASP A 114 20.13 -4.75 17.91
CA ASP A 114 19.48 -3.50 18.37
C ASP A 114 19.57 -2.34 17.36
N ALA A 115 20.66 -2.26 16.59
CA ALA A 115 20.84 -1.20 15.61
C ALA A 115 19.83 -1.35 14.46
N ALA A 116 19.61 -2.57 13.98
CA ALA A 116 18.64 -2.88 12.94
C ALA A 116 17.19 -2.67 13.43
N ALA A 117 16.89 -3.04 14.67
CA ALA A 117 15.58 -2.78 15.27
C ALA A 117 15.29 -1.28 15.39
N LYS A 118 16.27 -0.47 15.84
CA LYS A 118 16.15 1.00 15.90
C LYS A 118 15.96 1.63 14.53
N HIS A 119 16.67 1.13 13.52
CA HIS A 119 16.50 1.57 12.14
C HIS A 119 15.09 1.24 11.62
N THR A 120 14.65 0.00 11.82
CA THR A 120 13.31 -0.47 11.44
C THR A 120 12.20 0.33 12.13
N TRP A 121 12.38 0.68 13.41
CA TRP A 121 11.43 1.52 14.13
C TRP A 121 11.27 2.91 13.51
N ARG A 122 12.36 3.55 13.04
CA ARG A 122 12.25 4.82 12.31
C ARG A 122 11.41 4.67 11.05
N ARG A 123 11.58 3.57 10.32
CA ARG A 123 10.79 3.29 9.11
C ARG A 123 9.30 3.06 9.44
N ILE A 124 9.00 2.34 10.52
CA ILE A 124 7.62 2.23 11.06
C ILE A 124 7.05 3.61 11.40
N GLN A 125 7.81 4.47 12.08
CA GLN A 125 7.38 5.84 12.37
C GLN A 125 7.10 6.66 11.09
N ALA A 126 7.93 6.51 10.05
CA ALA A 126 7.72 7.16 8.77
C ALA A 126 6.39 6.74 8.12
N GLY A 127 6.10 5.44 8.13
CA GLY A 127 4.81 4.89 7.67
C GLY A 127 3.61 5.41 8.44
N TYR A 128 3.72 5.47 9.78
CA TYR A 128 2.68 6.02 10.65
C TYR A 128 2.38 7.49 10.33
N ILE A 129 3.43 8.31 10.15
CA ILE A 129 3.30 9.73 9.80
C ILE A 129 2.77 9.91 8.37
N LEU A 130 3.14 9.04 7.43
CA LEU A 130 2.56 9.03 6.09
C LEU A 130 1.04 8.86 6.18
N SER A 131 0.56 7.81 6.83
CA SER A 131 -0.87 7.54 7.01
C SER A 131 -1.60 8.73 7.66
N LYS A 132 -1.02 9.30 8.73
CA LYS A 132 -1.56 10.48 9.43
C LYS A 132 -1.58 11.75 8.57
N GLY A 133 -0.61 11.90 7.68
CA GLY A 133 -0.44 13.09 6.83
C GLY A 133 -1.32 13.07 5.58
N LEU A 134 -1.93 11.93 5.23
CA LEU A 134 -2.78 11.81 4.05
C LEU A 134 -4.15 12.47 4.29
N PRO A 135 -4.66 13.24 3.32
CA PRO A 135 -5.99 13.83 3.40
C PRO A 135 -7.06 12.78 3.04
N THR A 136 -7.34 11.87 3.98
CA THR A 136 -8.29 10.76 3.80
C THR A 136 -9.77 11.16 3.92
N ALA A 137 -10.06 12.34 4.48
CA ALA A 137 -11.43 12.87 4.60
C ALA A 137 -11.62 14.11 3.69
N PRO A 138 -12.80 14.25 3.03
CA PRO A 138 -13.14 15.48 2.33
C PRO A 138 -13.13 16.65 3.31
N ILE A 139 -12.33 17.67 3.02
CA ILE A 139 -12.23 18.86 3.86
C ILE A 139 -13.53 19.63 3.70
N CYS A 140 -14.41 19.57 4.71
CA CYS A 140 -15.60 20.40 4.73
C CYS A 140 -15.19 21.88 4.58
N PRO A 141 -15.71 22.64 3.60
CA PRO A 141 -15.21 23.99 3.29
C PRO A 141 -15.25 24.97 4.48
N LYS A 142 -16.14 24.73 5.44
CA LYS A 142 -16.28 25.50 6.69
C LYS A 142 -15.26 25.12 7.78
N PHE A 143 -14.56 23.99 7.63
CA PHE A 143 -13.58 23.44 8.57
C PHE A 143 -12.14 23.47 8.02
N LYS A 144 -11.82 24.37 7.07
CA LYS A 144 -10.42 24.65 6.66
C LYS A 144 -9.46 24.95 7.83
N THR A 145 -9.96 25.18 9.03
CA THR A 145 -9.21 25.56 10.24
C THR A 145 -8.97 24.45 11.26
N PHE A 146 -9.47 23.22 11.08
CA PHE A 146 -9.37 22.17 12.12
C PHE A 146 -8.78 20.84 11.65
N ASN A 147 -7.75 20.86 10.78
CA ASN A 147 -6.89 19.68 10.69
C ASN A 147 -6.08 19.57 11.98
N THR A 148 -6.40 18.53 12.74
CA THR A 148 -5.80 17.99 13.97
C THR A 148 -4.31 17.65 13.79
N VAL A 149 -3.50 18.69 13.62
CA VAL A 149 -2.08 18.67 13.96
C VAL A 149 -2.00 19.02 15.44
N LEU A 150 -1.26 18.22 16.20
CA LEU A 150 -0.91 18.53 17.59
C LEU A 150 -0.44 20.00 17.69
N PRO A 151 -0.95 20.77 18.67
CA PRO A 151 -0.73 22.21 18.74
C PRO A 151 0.68 22.48 19.23
N THR A 152 1.66 22.58 18.33
CA THR A 152 2.99 23.04 18.74
C THR A 152 3.65 24.09 17.85
N GLU A 153 3.23 24.35 16.60
CA GLU A 153 3.90 25.43 15.81
C GLU A 153 2.99 26.28 14.89
N ARG A 154 1.71 25.97 14.72
CA ARG A 154 0.82 26.67 13.76
C ARG A 154 0.14 27.95 14.27
N GLU A 155 0.26 28.31 15.55
CA GLU A 155 -0.30 29.59 16.06
C GLU A 155 0.54 30.82 15.67
N LYS A 156 1.76 30.62 15.15
CA LYS A 156 2.63 31.74 14.76
C LYS A 156 2.31 32.18 13.33
N PHE A 157 1.56 33.27 13.21
CA PHE A 157 1.43 34.02 11.97
C PHE A 157 2.11 35.39 12.12
N PRO A 158 2.90 35.86 11.15
CA PRO A 158 3.24 35.23 9.87
C PRO A 158 4.04 33.92 10.03
N ARG A 159 3.89 32.96 9.10
CA ARG A 159 4.46 31.61 9.24
C ARG A 159 5.98 31.58 9.09
N ASN A 160 6.53 32.55 8.37
CA ASN A 160 7.97 32.73 8.17
C ASN A 160 8.28 34.22 7.90
N SER A 161 9.57 34.56 7.80
CA SER A 161 10.02 35.93 7.54
C SER A 161 9.59 36.48 6.17
N LEU A 162 9.44 35.63 5.16
CA LEU A 162 8.99 36.04 3.82
C LEU A 162 7.52 36.51 3.85
N GLU A 163 6.65 35.80 4.56
CA GLU A 163 5.25 36.22 4.74
C GLU A 163 5.15 37.52 5.51
N ALA A 164 5.93 37.65 6.59
CA ALA A 164 5.99 38.88 7.36
C ALA A 164 6.38 40.08 6.48
N GLU A 165 7.36 39.86 5.61
CA GLU A 165 7.84 40.88 4.69
C GLU A 165 6.81 41.23 3.60
N VAL A 166 6.17 40.24 2.98
CA VAL A 166 5.10 40.48 1.98
C VAL A 166 3.92 41.22 2.61
N ILE A 167 3.50 40.85 3.83
CA ILE A 167 2.45 41.58 4.56
C ILE A 167 2.88 43.01 4.83
N ARG A 168 4.11 43.24 5.29
CA ARG A 168 4.66 44.57 5.56
C ARG A 168 4.61 45.44 4.30
N ILE A 169 5.00 44.89 3.15
CA ILE A 169 4.96 45.56 1.85
C ILE A 169 3.52 45.94 1.48
N PHE A 170 2.60 44.98 1.43
CA PHE A 170 1.22 45.26 1.03
C PHE A 170 0.49 46.18 2.02
N LYS A 171 0.79 46.10 3.32
CA LYS A 171 0.29 47.04 4.33
C LYS A 171 0.75 48.47 4.06
N ALA A 172 2.02 48.67 3.69
CA ALA A 172 2.55 49.99 3.34
C ALA A 172 1.95 50.54 2.03
N LYS A 173 1.66 49.68 1.04
CA LYS A 173 1.08 50.09 -0.25
C LYS A 173 -0.44 50.31 -0.20
N ALA A 174 -1.16 49.72 0.75
CA ALA A 174 -2.62 49.81 0.80
C ALA A 174 -3.17 51.26 0.86
N PRO A 175 -2.67 52.17 1.72
CA PRO A 175 -3.17 53.54 1.76
C PRO A 175 -2.95 54.34 0.47
N VAL A 176 -1.83 54.09 -0.23
CA VAL A 176 -1.42 54.86 -1.42
C VAL A 176 -1.93 54.26 -2.74
N SER A 177 -2.42 53.02 -2.72
CA SER A 177 -2.99 52.34 -3.90
C SER A 177 -4.51 52.48 -4.02
N GLN A 178 -5.15 53.16 -3.06
CA GLN A 178 -6.57 53.46 -3.11
C GLN A 178 -6.94 54.18 -4.40
N LYS A 179 -8.07 53.77 -4.99
CA LYS A 179 -8.65 54.32 -6.24
C LYS A 179 -7.84 54.08 -7.52
N ILE A 180 -6.58 53.64 -7.43
CA ILE A 180 -5.75 53.30 -8.61
C ILE A 180 -6.31 52.06 -9.32
N HIS A 181 -6.77 51.07 -8.55
CA HIS A 181 -7.28 49.81 -9.08
C HIS A 181 -8.79 49.77 -9.33
N CYS A 182 -9.52 50.90 -9.22
CA CYS A 182 -10.98 50.92 -9.36
C CYS A 182 -11.48 50.47 -10.75
N ASN A 183 -10.68 50.69 -11.80
CA ASN A 183 -11.00 50.24 -13.16
C ASN A 183 -10.51 48.82 -13.47
N SER A 184 -9.81 48.18 -12.52
CA SER A 184 -9.33 46.80 -12.67
C SER A 184 -10.48 45.82 -12.45
N ARG A 185 -10.68 44.90 -13.39
CA ARG A 185 -11.65 43.80 -13.26
C ARG A 185 -11.10 42.58 -12.52
N VAL A 186 -9.87 42.68 -12.02
CA VAL A 186 -9.17 41.58 -11.36
C VAL A 186 -9.78 41.30 -10.00
N LYS A 187 -10.14 40.04 -9.78
CA LYS A 187 -10.61 39.51 -8.49
C LYS A 187 -9.84 38.25 -8.14
N PHE A 188 -9.56 38.06 -6.86
CA PHE A 188 -9.03 36.82 -6.31
C PHE A 188 -9.62 36.59 -4.92
N GLY A 189 -9.88 35.34 -4.55
CA GLY A 189 -10.62 35.01 -3.33
C GLY A 189 -12.00 35.67 -3.24
N GLY A 190 -12.66 35.91 -4.39
CA GLY A 190 -13.98 36.54 -4.47
C GLY A 190 -14.02 38.07 -4.27
N ARG A 191 -12.89 38.71 -3.93
CA ARG A 191 -12.79 40.17 -3.70
C ARG A 191 -11.92 40.84 -4.76
N THR A 192 -12.18 42.11 -5.03
CA THR A 192 -11.37 43.00 -5.88
C THR A 192 -10.08 43.42 -5.15
N ILE A 193 -9.09 43.90 -5.92
CA ILE A 193 -7.85 44.46 -5.34
C ILE A 193 -8.17 45.60 -4.35
N THR A 194 -9.14 46.45 -4.67
CA THR A 194 -9.55 47.58 -3.83
C THR A 194 -10.20 47.14 -2.51
N GLU A 195 -10.95 46.03 -2.52
CA GLU A 195 -11.52 45.43 -1.30
C GLU A 195 -10.47 44.71 -0.45
N TRP A 196 -9.41 44.17 -1.05
CA TRP A 196 -8.29 43.58 -0.31
C TRP A 196 -7.40 44.64 0.34
N LEU A 197 -7.09 45.71 -0.39
CA LEU A 197 -6.17 46.78 0.00
C LEU A 197 -6.90 48.03 0.52
N ILE A 198 -7.94 47.85 1.33
CA ILE A 198 -8.58 48.94 2.08
C ILE A 198 -7.55 49.50 3.07
N PRO A 199 -7.46 50.83 3.28
CA PRO A 199 -6.61 51.42 4.31
C PRO A 199 -6.85 50.76 5.65
N ASN A 200 -5.77 50.37 6.31
CA ASN A 200 -5.78 49.68 7.60
C ASN A 200 -6.45 48.28 7.58
N GLY A 201 -6.91 47.78 6.43
CA GLY A 201 -7.51 46.44 6.30
C GLY A 201 -6.53 45.32 6.67
N LEU A 202 -5.23 45.50 6.39
CA LEU A 202 -4.16 44.58 6.75
C LEU A 202 -3.60 44.80 8.18
N GLU A 203 -4.33 45.46 9.08
CA GLU A 203 -3.99 45.49 10.52
C GLU A 203 -4.48 44.26 11.27
N SER A 204 -5.62 43.70 10.84
CA SER A 204 -6.16 42.48 11.41
C SER A 204 -5.37 41.26 10.94
N GLN A 205 -4.85 40.46 11.89
CA GLN A 205 -4.18 39.19 11.61
C GLN A 205 -5.06 38.27 10.76
N GLN A 206 -6.37 38.23 11.03
CA GLN A 206 -7.32 37.42 10.27
C GLN A 206 -7.40 37.86 8.80
N HIS A 207 -7.39 39.18 8.54
CA HIS A 207 -7.42 39.70 7.17
C HIS A 207 -6.10 39.48 6.45
N GLN A 208 -4.95 39.55 7.16
CA GLN A 208 -3.64 39.20 6.60
C GLN A 208 -3.57 37.74 6.16
N ILE A 209 -4.07 36.81 7.00
CA ILE A 209 -4.16 35.38 6.67
C ILE A 209 -5.01 35.18 5.41
N GLN A 210 -6.22 35.75 5.39
CA GLN A 210 -7.14 35.63 4.25
C GLN A 210 -6.55 36.22 2.96
N PHE A 211 -5.87 37.37 3.06
CA PHE A 211 -5.24 38.02 1.91
C PHE A 211 -4.11 37.19 1.33
N LEU A 212 -3.17 36.71 2.15
CA LEU A 212 -2.06 35.89 1.68
C LEU A 212 -2.55 34.56 1.09
N ASP A 213 -3.52 33.90 1.70
CA ASP A 213 -4.10 32.67 1.15
C ASP A 213 -4.76 32.94 -0.20
N ALA A 214 -5.60 33.97 -0.29
CA ALA A 214 -6.27 34.34 -1.53
C ALA A 214 -5.28 34.74 -2.65
N LEU A 215 -4.23 35.49 -2.32
CA LEU A 215 -3.20 35.92 -3.27
C LEU A 215 -2.34 34.74 -3.73
N SER A 216 -1.93 33.86 -2.82
CA SER A 216 -1.10 32.68 -3.14
C SER A 216 -1.81 31.70 -4.08
N ASN A 217 -3.15 31.66 -4.06
CA ASN A 217 -3.98 30.81 -4.91
C ASN A 217 -4.54 31.56 -6.15
N ALA A 218 -4.10 32.79 -6.41
CA ALA A 218 -4.65 33.62 -7.48
C ALA A 218 -4.02 33.29 -8.85
N GLU A 219 -4.37 32.18 -9.50
CA GLU A 219 -3.94 31.94 -10.88
C GLU A 219 -4.71 32.84 -11.87
N PRO A 220 -4.06 33.39 -12.93
CA PRO A 220 -2.65 33.26 -13.32
C PRO A 220 -1.71 34.35 -12.71
N TRP A 221 -2.16 35.06 -11.68
CA TRP A 221 -1.39 36.12 -11.02
C TRP A 221 -0.19 35.58 -10.25
N ILE A 222 -0.37 34.50 -9.52
CA ILE A 222 0.67 33.74 -8.84
C ILE A 222 0.66 32.30 -9.36
N PHE A 223 1.80 31.84 -9.86
CA PHE A 223 2.13 30.43 -10.02
C PHE A 223 3.08 30.06 -8.89
N LYS A 224 2.60 29.26 -7.94
CA LYS A 224 3.38 28.85 -6.77
C LYS A 224 4.65 28.13 -7.23
N GLY A 225 5.81 28.57 -6.77
CA GLY A 225 7.11 27.98 -7.12
C GLY A 225 7.75 28.54 -8.37
N ASP A 226 7.05 29.41 -9.08
CA ASP A 226 7.50 29.93 -10.37
C ASP A 226 7.13 31.42 -10.46
N SER A 227 7.95 32.25 -9.84
CA SER A 227 7.81 33.70 -9.86
C SER A 227 7.98 34.28 -11.27
N ASP A 228 8.72 33.62 -12.16
CA ASP A 228 8.91 34.06 -13.55
C ASP A 228 7.66 33.81 -14.42
N LYS A 229 6.91 32.74 -14.15
CA LYS A 229 5.62 32.47 -14.80
C LYS A 229 4.50 33.37 -14.27
N SER A 230 4.59 33.80 -13.01
CA SER A 230 3.61 34.61 -12.29
C SER A 230 3.33 35.97 -12.94
N ARG A 231 2.08 36.25 -13.31
CA ARG A 231 1.70 37.53 -13.97
C ARG A 231 1.95 38.74 -13.07
N LEU A 232 1.82 38.62 -11.76
CA LEU A 232 2.14 39.72 -10.83
C LEU A 232 3.58 40.21 -11.03
N MET A 233 4.54 39.29 -11.16
CA MET A 233 5.94 39.66 -11.33
C MET A 233 6.23 40.30 -12.68
N LYS A 234 5.49 39.89 -13.73
CA LYS A 234 5.54 40.55 -15.05
C LYS A 234 5.04 41.99 -14.99
N GLU A 235 3.98 42.26 -14.23
CA GLU A 235 3.44 43.62 -14.07
C GLU A 235 4.35 44.53 -13.23
N LEU A 236 5.12 43.96 -12.28
CA LEU A 236 6.11 44.67 -11.47
C LEU A 236 7.45 44.93 -12.18
N SER A 237 7.75 44.13 -13.21
CA SER A 237 9.00 44.22 -13.98
C SER A 237 8.97 45.32 -15.03
N TRP A 238 10.12 45.63 -15.63
CA TRP A 238 10.24 46.59 -16.73
C TRP A 238 9.22 46.27 -17.84
N GLN A 239 8.53 47.31 -18.34
CA GLN A 239 7.37 47.25 -19.27
C GLN A 239 6.02 46.82 -18.67
N GLY A 240 5.97 46.41 -17.40
CA GLY A 240 4.73 46.13 -16.69
C GLY A 240 3.97 47.39 -16.25
N ARG A 241 2.63 47.31 -16.10
CA ARG A 241 1.81 48.49 -15.72
C ARG A 241 2.07 48.97 -14.29
N MET A 242 2.71 48.14 -13.47
CA MET A 242 3.07 48.44 -12.08
C MET A 242 4.58 48.65 -11.91
N PHE A 243 5.35 48.78 -13.00
CA PHE A 243 6.77 49.05 -12.93
C PHE A 243 7.05 50.32 -12.10
N GLY A 244 7.99 50.23 -11.15
CA GLY A 244 8.37 51.33 -10.26
C GLY A 244 7.42 51.57 -9.07
N SER A 245 6.31 50.83 -8.94
CA SER A 245 5.43 50.92 -7.77
C SER A 245 5.99 50.20 -6.52
N PHE A 246 6.90 49.25 -6.74
CA PHE A 246 7.65 48.53 -5.71
C PHE A 246 9.14 48.83 -5.89
N THR A 247 9.88 48.93 -4.78
CA THR A 247 11.36 49.02 -4.86
C THR A 247 11.93 47.68 -5.34
N GLN A 248 13.20 47.69 -5.76
CA GLN A 248 13.86 46.47 -6.20
C GLN A 248 13.92 45.39 -5.10
N SER A 249 14.11 45.79 -3.84
CA SER A 249 14.09 44.88 -2.70
C SER A 249 12.69 44.32 -2.43
N GLU A 250 11.64 45.14 -2.55
CA GLU A 250 10.25 44.68 -2.40
C GLU A 250 9.86 43.68 -3.50
N VAL A 251 10.26 43.94 -4.75
CA VAL A 251 10.07 42.99 -5.86
C VAL A 251 10.79 41.68 -5.59
N HIS A 252 12.03 41.71 -5.09
CA HIS A 252 12.79 40.51 -4.74
C HIS A 252 12.13 39.70 -3.62
N ALA A 253 11.62 40.37 -2.57
CA ALA A 253 10.92 39.72 -1.47
C ALA A 253 9.64 39.00 -1.95
N VAL A 254 8.87 39.63 -2.84
CA VAL A 254 7.67 39.00 -3.42
C VAL A 254 8.05 37.81 -4.31
N LYS A 255 9.14 37.88 -5.09
CA LYS A 255 9.66 36.72 -5.86
C LYS A 255 10.03 35.57 -4.95
N GLN A 256 10.87 35.80 -3.95
CA GLN A 256 11.29 34.77 -3.00
C GLN A 256 10.11 34.15 -2.27
N TRP A 257 9.10 34.95 -1.92
CA TRP A 257 7.86 34.42 -1.37
C TRP A 257 7.14 33.51 -2.37
N ILE A 258 6.91 33.95 -3.61
CA ILE A 258 6.24 33.14 -4.65
C ILE A 258 6.98 31.84 -4.93
N ASP A 259 8.30 31.88 -5.07
CA ASP A 259 9.14 30.72 -5.30
C ASP A 259 9.08 29.77 -4.09
N SER A 260 8.98 30.30 -2.87
CA SER A 260 8.79 29.49 -1.66
C SER A 260 7.41 28.82 -1.59
N LEU A 261 6.38 29.36 -2.26
CA LEU A 261 5.02 28.78 -2.29
C LEU A 261 4.96 27.48 -3.11
N GLY A 262 5.92 27.25 -4.01
CA GLY A 262 6.02 26.03 -4.84
C GLY A 262 6.37 24.78 -4.07
N GLY A 263 6.90 24.96 -2.86
CA GLY A 263 6.81 23.95 -1.84
C GLY A 263 5.35 23.83 -1.43
N THR A 264 4.64 22.88 -2.01
CA THR A 264 3.37 22.38 -1.45
C THR A 264 3.53 22.30 0.07
N GLY A 265 2.61 22.85 0.86
CA GLY A 265 2.73 22.86 2.32
C GLY A 265 3.20 21.50 2.87
N PHE A 266 4.16 21.55 3.80
CA PHE A 266 5.20 20.56 4.09
C PHE A 266 6.37 20.65 3.10
N VAL A 267 7.54 21.06 3.58
CA VAL A 267 8.79 20.73 2.92
C VAL A 267 8.87 19.20 2.90
N SER A 268 8.27 18.55 1.90
CA SER A 268 8.59 17.21 1.47
C SER A 268 9.84 17.36 0.61
N ASP A 269 10.91 17.88 1.20
CA ASP A 269 12.22 17.58 0.67
C ASP A 269 12.38 16.07 0.86
N PRO A 270 12.47 15.27 -0.22
CA PRO A 270 12.69 13.83 -0.10
C PRO A 270 13.89 13.50 0.80
N ILE A 271 14.86 14.42 0.91
CA ILE A 271 16.00 14.33 1.83
C ILE A 271 15.54 14.14 3.28
N TYR A 272 14.42 14.70 3.73
CA TYR A 272 13.95 14.50 5.10
C TYR A 272 13.63 13.04 5.39
N TYR A 273 12.93 12.33 4.49
CA TYR A 273 12.65 10.91 4.68
C TYR A 273 13.98 10.12 4.78
N TRP A 274 14.85 10.29 3.79
CA TRP A 274 16.14 9.59 3.72
C TRP A 274 17.03 9.88 4.94
N SER A 275 17.12 11.15 5.35
CA SER A 275 17.87 11.57 6.55
C SER A 275 17.25 11.04 7.84
N PHE A 276 15.92 10.97 7.94
CA PHE A 276 15.21 10.49 9.12
C PHE A 276 15.43 8.99 9.31
N ILE A 277 15.30 8.20 8.24
CA ILE A 277 15.59 6.76 8.30
C ILE A 277 17.10 6.49 8.36
N ASN A 278 17.94 7.49 8.07
CA ASN A 278 19.39 7.40 8.03
C ASN A 278 19.90 6.46 6.91
N GLU A 279 19.29 6.59 5.73
CA GLU A 279 19.71 5.93 4.50
C GLU A 279 20.05 6.97 3.42
N PRO A 280 20.98 6.66 2.50
CA PRO A 280 21.19 7.50 1.33
C PRO A 280 19.99 7.42 0.40
N GLU A 281 19.69 8.52 -0.29
CA GLU A 281 18.66 8.51 -1.33
C GLU A 281 18.99 7.46 -2.40
N LEU A 282 18.05 6.53 -2.62
CA LEU A 282 18.11 5.57 -3.72
C LEU A 282 17.23 6.06 -4.89
N PRO A 283 17.84 6.58 -5.97
CA PRO A 283 17.07 7.01 -7.12
C PRO A 283 16.46 5.79 -7.84
N SER A 284 15.22 5.92 -8.31
CA SER A 284 14.44 4.83 -8.91
C SER A 284 15.15 4.15 -10.09
N ASN A 285 15.92 4.92 -10.87
CA ASN A 285 16.69 4.40 -12.00
C ASN A 285 17.82 3.42 -11.60
N LYS A 286 18.26 3.42 -10.33
CA LYS A 286 19.20 2.45 -9.78
C LYS A 286 18.46 1.24 -9.21
N VAL A 287 17.36 1.47 -8.49
CA VAL A 287 16.52 0.41 -7.89
C VAL A 287 16.10 -0.62 -8.94
N PHE A 288 15.58 -0.16 -10.08
CA PHE A 288 15.06 -1.06 -11.12
C PHE A 288 16.11 -1.78 -11.98
N LYS A 289 17.41 -1.46 -11.84
CA LYS A 289 18.48 -2.08 -12.65
C LYS A 289 19.01 -3.40 -12.08
N SER A 290 18.77 -3.67 -10.80
CA SER A 290 19.36 -4.81 -10.08
C SER A 290 18.31 -5.55 -9.26
N LEU A 291 17.14 -5.80 -9.85
CA LEU A 291 16.10 -6.58 -9.20
C LEU A 291 16.38 -8.08 -9.33
N ASP A 292 16.25 -8.76 -8.20
CA ASP A 292 16.32 -10.20 -8.05
C ASP A 292 14.96 -10.69 -7.54
N ILE A 293 14.25 -11.47 -8.36
CA ILE A 293 12.89 -11.97 -8.07
C ILE A 293 12.80 -12.80 -6.78
N ARG A 294 13.94 -13.32 -6.30
CA ARG A 294 14.01 -14.16 -5.10
C ARG A 294 13.91 -13.35 -3.80
N VAL A 295 14.09 -12.02 -3.87
CA VAL A 295 14.07 -11.13 -2.68
C VAL A 295 13.39 -9.79 -2.92
N HIS A 296 13.20 -9.37 -4.18
CA HIS A 296 12.55 -8.11 -4.52
C HIS A 296 11.12 -8.35 -5.04
N HIS A 297 10.26 -7.34 -4.84
CA HIS A 297 8.92 -7.29 -5.41
C HIS A 297 8.54 -5.84 -5.74
N PRO A 298 7.90 -5.55 -6.89
CA PRO A 298 7.59 -6.49 -7.97
C PRO A 298 8.78 -6.68 -8.92
N VAL A 299 8.86 -7.83 -9.61
CA VAL A 299 9.91 -8.10 -10.61
C VAL A 299 9.30 -8.67 -11.88
N PHE A 300 9.32 -7.87 -12.96
CA PHE A 300 8.70 -8.23 -14.25
C PHE A 300 9.72 -8.60 -15.34
N SER A 301 10.91 -9.09 -14.96
CA SER A 301 11.89 -9.58 -15.94
C SER A 301 11.33 -10.74 -16.78
N GLN A 302 11.90 -10.95 -17.97
CA GLN A 302 11.43 -12.00 -18.87
C GLN A 302 11.55 -13.38 -18.23
N LEU A 303 10.51 -14.20 -18.43
CA LEU A 303 10.47 -15.60 -18.00
C LEU A 303 11.68 -16.37 -18.57
N PRO A 304 12.56 -16.94 -17.72
CA PRO A 304 13.71 -17.70 -18.20
C PRO A 304 13.32 -19.03 -18.87
N ALA A 305 12.08 -19.51 -18.66
CA ALA A 305 11.69 -20.90 -18.95
C ALA A 305 10.51 -21.06 -19.93
N ASN A 306 10.50 -20.32 -21.05
CA ASN A 306 9.52 -20.54 -22.14
C ASN A 306 9.47 -22.02 -22.62
N ASN A 307 10.58 -22.75 -22.49
CA ASN A 307 10.68 -24.15 -22.87
C ASN A 307 9.89 -25.10 -21.95
N ILE A 308 9.82 -24.83 -20.64
CA ILE A 308 9.12 -25.70 -19.67
C ILE A 308 7.61 -25.65 -19.93
N LEU A 309 7.07 -24.45 -20.14
CA LEU A 309 5.66 -24.27 -20.49
C LEU A 309 5.34 -24.94 -21.83
N ALA A 310 6.22 -24.86 -22.82
CA ALA A 310 6.01 -25.41 -24.16
C ALA A 310 6.02 -26.96 -24.24
N GLN A 311 6.55 -27.65 -23.23
CA GLN A 311 6.74 -29.11 -23.26
C GLN A 311 5.49 -29.94 -22.91
N LEU A 312 4.40 -29.30 -22.47
CA LEU A 312 3.21 -30.02 -22.01
C LEU A 312 2.07 -29.98 -23.04
N LEU A 313 1.56 -31.16 -23.37
CA LEU A 313 0.38 -31.32 -24.20
C LEU A 313 -0.87 -30.79 -23.45
N PRO A 314 -1.82 -30.14 -24.15
CA PRO A 314 -3.08 -29.75 -23.54
C PRO A 314 -3.84 -30.98 -23.08
N SER A 315 -4.13 -31.05 -21.77
CA SER A 315 -4.99 -32.07 -21.17
C SER A 315 -6.35 -31.47 -20.89
N THR A 316 -7.42 -32.18 -21.27
CA THR A 316 -8.82 -31.75 -21.10
C THR A 316 -9.48 -32.32 -19.85
N HIS A 317 -8.76 -33.14 -19.08
CA HIS A 317 -9.28 -33.80 -17.89
C HIS A 317 -8.29 -33.69 -16.75
N LEU A 318 -8.79 -33.42 -15.55
CA LEU A 318 -8.06 -33.63 -14.31
C LEU A 318 -7.67 -35.12 -14.22
N PRO A 319 -6.39 -35.48 -14.34
CA PRO A 319 -6.00 -36.84 -14.03
C PRO A 319 -6.23 -37.05 -12.52
N ARG A 320 -6.77 -38.20 -12.13
CA ARG A 320 -6.53 -38.70 -10.78
C ARG A 320 -5.09 -39.22 -10.78
N ALA A 321 -4.13 -38.37 -10.46
CA ALA A 321 -2.76 -38.84 -10.29
C ALA A 321 -2.76 -39.90 -9.17
N PRO A 322 -1.97 -40.98 -9.29
CA PRO A 322 -1.76 -41.88 -8.18
C PRO A 322 -1.18 -41.09 -6.99
N ARG A 323 -1.47 -41.57 -5.77
CA ARG A 323 -0.86 -41.00 -4.57
C ARG A 323 0.66 -41.06 -4.70
N ILE A 324 1.34 -40.01 -4.26
CA ILE A 324 2.80 -39.99 -4.20
C ILE A 324 3.21 -40.98 -3.13
N GLU A 325 4.03 -41.96 -3.49
CA GLU A 325 4.58 -42.92 -2.55
C GLU A 325 5.90 -42.37 -1.99
N THR A 326 5.96 -42.13 -0.68
CA THR A 326 7.19 -41.69 0.01
C THR A 326 8.03 -42.89 0.48
N THR A 327 8.02 -43.99 -0.27
CA THR A 327 8.76 -45.22 0.06
C THR A 327 10.26 -45.08 -0.22
N ALA A 328 10.62 -44.24 -1.20
CA ALA A 328 11.99 -43.84 -1.45
C ALA A 328 12.37 -42.61 -0.59
N PRO A 329 13.65 -42.46 -0.20
CA PRO A 329 14.13 -41.24 0.44
C PRO A 329 13.91 -40.03 -0.47
N ALA A 330 13.45 -38.91 0.11
CA ALA A 330 13.26 -37.67 -0.66
C ALA A 330 14.59 -37.15 -1.22
N ASN A 331 14.59 -36.76 -2.48
CA ASN A 331 15.68 -36.00 -3.08
C ASN A 331 15.58 -34.53 -2.65
N TRP A 332 16.33 -34.18 -1.60
CA TRP A 332 16.32 -32.84 -1.01
C TRP A 332 16.72 -31.71 -1.97
N GLU A 333 17.61 -31.99 -2.93
CA GLU A 333 18.04 -30.99 -3.92
C GLU A 333 16.90 -30.57 -4.84
N LYS A 334 15.91 -31.44 -5.06
CA LYS A 334 14.71 -31.13 -5.82
C LYS A 334 13.56 -30.70 -4.91
N PHE A 335 13.43 -31.31 -3.74
CA PHE A 335 12.31 -31.08 -2.83
C PHE A 335 12.30 -29.67 -2.24
N PHE A 336 13.39 -29.22 -1.61
CA PHE A 336 13.41 -27.94 -0.90
C PHE A 336 13.11 -26.71 -1.76
N PRO A 337 13.65 -26.56 -2.99
CA PRO A 337 13.32 -25.40 -3.79
C PRO A 337 11.84 -25.39 -4.22
N LEU A 338 11.21 -26.56 -4.39
CA LEU A 338 9.76 -26.63 -4.63
C LEU A 338 8.96 -26.30 -3.37
N TRP A 339 9.34 -26.88 -2.22
CA TRP A 339 8.67 -26.65 -0.94
C TRP A 339 8.67 -25.18 -0.53
N PHE A 340 9.81 -24.49 -0.58
CA PHE A 340 9.85 -23.11 -0.13
C PHE A 340 9.28 -22.12 -1.13
N THR A 341 9.20 -22.46 -2.42
CA THR A 341 8.72 -21.54 -3.46
C THR A 341 7.21 -21.59 -3.66
N HIS A 342 6.58 -22.75 -3.51
CA HIS A 342 5.16 -22.90 -3.83
C HIS A 342 4.19 -22.07 -2.97
N PRO A 343 4.47 -21.68 -1.70
CA PRO A 343 3.57 -20.82 -0.94
C PRO A 343 3.33 -19.48 -1.64
N CYS A 344 4.29 -19.00 -2.43
CA CYS A 344 4.17 -17.76 -3.20
C CYS A 344 3.22 -17.83 -4.41
N LEU A 345 2.71 -19.01 -4.77
CA LEU A 345 1.92 -19.19 -6.01
C LEU A 345 0.68 -18.31 -6.06
N LEU A 346 0.01 -18.12 -4.92
CA LEU A 346 -1.28 -17.44 -4.84
C LEU A 346 -1.25 -16.13 -4.06
N GLU A 347 -0.14 -15.77 -3.42
CA GLU A 347 -0.01 -14.55 -2.60
C GLU A 347 -0.33 -13.26 -3.39
N HIS A 348 0.02 -13.21 -4.68
CA HIS A 348 -0.20 -12.01 -5.49
C HIS A 348 -1.66 -11.74 -5.84
N PHE A 349 -2.58 -12.69 -5.64
CA PHE A 349 -4.02 -12.44 -5.81
C PHE A 349 -4.58 -11.43 -4.80
N ILE A 350 -3.91 -11.26 -3.66
CA ILE A 350 -4.37 -10.39 -2.57
C ILE A 350 -3.59 -9.07 -2.49
N CYS A 351 -2.62 -8.85 -3.38
CA CYS A 351 -1.83 -7.61 -3.43
C CYS A 351 -2.63 -6.38 -3.90
N ILE A 352 -3.79 -6.58 -4.52
CA ILE A 352 -4.70 -5.51 -4.92
C ILE A 352 -6.02 -5.69 -4.15
N PRO A 353 -6.18 -5.04 -2.98
CA PRO A 353 -7.34 -5.24 -2.11
C PRO A 353 -8.69 -5.01 -2.79
N ALA A 354 -8.78 -4.13 -3.79
CA ALA A 354 -10.02 -3.90 -4.53
C ALA A 354 -10.53 -5.15 -5.26
N GLN A 355 -9.63 -6.07 -5.63
CA GLN A 355 -9.95 -7.28 -6.37
C GLN A 355 -10.20 -8.51 -5.47
N THR A 356 -10.18 -8.35 -4.15
CA THR A 356 -10.32 -9.47 -3.20
C THR A 356 -11.76 -9.79 -2.81
N THR A 357 -12.72 -9.06 -3.35
CA THR A 357 -14.15 -9.19 -3.03
C THR A 357 -14.88 -10.28 -3.83
N THR A 358 -14.19 -10.92 -4.77
CA THR A 358 -14.76 -12.01 -5.57
C THR A 358 -14.75 -13.34 -4.79
N PRO A 359 -15.73 -14.24 -5.00
CA PRO A 359 -15.74 -15.54 -4.34
C PRO A 359 -14.43 -16.35 -4.55
N MET A 360 -13.90 -16.38 -5.78
CA MET A 360 -12.60 -17.00 -6.09
C MET A 360 -11.48 -16.51 -5.18
N VAL A 361 -11.33 -15.19 -5.02
CA VAL A 361 -10.24 -14.62 -4.21
C VAL A 361 -10.50 -14.84 -2.72
N CYS A 362 -11.77 -14.87 -2.27
CA CYS A 362 -12.09 -15.29 -0.90
C CYS A 362 -11.66 -16.73 -0.60
N PHE A 363 -11.85 -17.67 -1.54
CA PHE A 363 -11.35 -19.05 -1.38
C PHE A 363 -9.82 -19.10 -1.34
N ILE A 364 -9.16 -18.30 -2.19
CA ILE A 364 -7.70 -18.15 -2.17
C ILE A 364 -7.21 -17.58 -0.84
N ILE A 365 -7.89 -16.59 -0.25
CA ILE A 365 -7.54 -16.03 1.07
C ILE A 365 -7.62 -17.10 2.15
N ARG A 366 -8.67 -17.93 2.16
CA ARG A 366 -8.82 -19.02 3.13
C ARG A 366 -7.72 -20.07 2.99
N LEU A 367 -7.30 -20.33 1.76
CA LEU A 367 -6.15 -21.19 1.44
C LEU A 367 -4.85 -20.59 1.98
N LEU A 368 -4.53 -19.33 1.64
CA LEU A 368 -3.33 -18.63 2.12
C LEU A 368 -3.30 -18.56 3.64
N ARG A 369 -4.44 -18.31 4.28
CA ARG A 369 -4.58 -18.36 5.74
C ARG A 369 -4.16 -19.71 6.32
N ALA A 370 -4.59 -20.81 5.71
CA ALA A 370 -4.17 -22.15 6.12
C ALA A 370 -2.65 -22.34 5.95
N GLN A 371 -2.08 -21.91 4.82
CA GLN A 371 -0.65 -22.02 4.53
C GLN A 371 0.23 -21.23 5.51
N SER A 372 -0.25 -20.08 5.98
CA SER A 372 0.45 -19.22 6.94
C SER A 372 0.19 -19.60 8.41
N GLY A 373 -0.52 -20.69 8.68
CA GLY A 373 -0.76 -21.18 10.05
C GLY A 373 -1.92 -20.50 10.80
N PHE A 374 -2.69 -19.64 10.13
CA PHE A 374 -3.88 -19.04 10.74
C PHE A 374 -4.97 -20.09 10.99
N GLY A 375 -5.80 -19.83 12.01
CA GLY A 375 -6.90 -20.73 12.37
C GLY A 375 -7.98 -20.83 11.28
N PRO A 376 -8.83 -21.87 11.36
CA PRO A 376 -10.00 -21.99 10.49
C PRO A 376 -10.91 -20.78 10.63
N GLU A 377 -11.58 -20.41 9.54
CA GLU A 377 -12.49 -19.28 9.53
C GLU A 377 -13.82 -19.63 10.22
N ASP A 378 -14.24 -18.77 11.14
CA ASP A 378 -15.58 -18.84 11.72
C ASP A 378 -16.63 -18.19 10.81
N SER A 379 -17.90 -18.29 11.21
CA SER A 379 -19.03 -17.65 10.50
C SER A 379 -18.87 -16.12 10.32
N MET A 380 -18.06 -15.47 11.17
CA MET A 380 -17.64 -14.09 11.00
C MET A 380 -16.11 -14.04 10.97
N VAL A 381 -15.53 -13.72 9.82
CA VAL A 381 -14.07 -13.68 9.60
C VAL A 381 -13.48 -12.37 10.13
N ALA A 382 -13.63 -12.14 11.44
CA ALA A 382 -13.15 -10.91 12.10
C ALA A 382 -11.67 -10.99 12.53
N GLY A 383 -11.05 -12.18 12.50
CA GLY A 383 -9.62 -12.34 12.80
C GLY A 383 -9.18 -12.06 14.24
N MET A 384 -10.10 -11.71 15.14
CA MET A 384 -9.81 -11.24 16.51
C MET A 384 -9.07 -12.30 17.36
N ASP A 385 -9.34 -13.59 17.12
CA ASP A 385 -8.69 -14.68 17.85
C ASP A 385 -7.22 -14.84 17.48
N GLU A 386 -6.79 -14.32 16.32
CA GLU A 386 -5.41 -14.41 15.85
C GLU A 386 -4.45 -13.67 16.79
N VAL A 387 -4.88 -12.55 17.39
CA VAL A 387 -4.08 -11.80 18.39
C VAL A 387 -3.61 -12.67 19.54
N ARG A 388 -4.42 -13.66 19.92
CA ARG A 388 -4.17 -14.49 21.11
C ARG A 388 -3.56 -15.85 20.74
N ARG A 389 -3.41 -16.15 19.45
CA ARG A 389 -2.90 -17.44 18.98
C ARG A 389 -1.38 -17.46 19.03
N LYS A 390 -0.84 -18.19 20.01
CA LYS A 390 0.61 -18.31 20.23
C LYS A 390 1.31 -19.36 19.35
N GLU A 391 0.54 -20.32 18.84
CA GLU A 391 1.05 -21.41 18.01
C GLU A 391 0.47 -21.26 16.60
N SER A 392 1.18 -20.51 15.76
CA SER A 392 0.91 -20.40 14.32
C SER A 392 2.08 -21.04 13.57
N VAL A 393 1.86 -22.24 13.06
CA VAL A 393 2.86 -23.00 12.29
C VAL A 393 2.32 -23.16 10.88
N GLY A 394 2.98 -22.54 9.90
CA GLY A 394 2.66 -22.62 8.50
C GLY A 394 3.60 -23.54 7.72
N LEU A 395 3.50 -23.47 6.39
CA LEU A 395 4.31 -24.27 5.48
C LEU A 395 5.80 -23.91 5.55
N VAL A 396 6.14 -22.66 5.86
CA VAL A 396 7.53 -22.21 6.01
C VAL A 396 8.17 -22.89 7.22
N GLU A 397 7.52 -22.84 8.39
CA GLU A 397 8.01 -23.46 9.62
C GLU A 397 8.16 -24.98 9.48
N LEU A 398 7.19 -25.64 8.83
CA LEU A 398 7.27 -27.08 8.53
C LEU A 398 8.42 -27.40 7.56
N GLY A 399 8.69 -26.52 6.60
CA GLY A 399 9.85 -26.62 5.72
C GLY A 399 11.17 -26.54 6.47
N LEU A 400 11.28 -25.58 7.39
CA LEU A 400 12.47 -25.41 8.23
C LEU A 400 12.67 -26.60 9.18
N GLU A 401 11.58 -27.21 9.68
CA GLU A 401 11.66 -28.47 10.43
C GLU A 401 12.28 -29.59 9.58
N MET A 402 11.82 -29.76 8.33
CA MET A 402 12.39 -30.75 7.41
C MET A 402 13.87 -30.49 7.09
N VAL A 403 14.26 -29.23 6.88
CA VAL A 403 15.67 -28.83 6.67
C VAL A 403 16.53 -29.24 7.86
N LYS A 404 16.05 -28.96 9.08
CA LYS A 404 16.74 -29.30 10.32
C LYS A 404 16.89 -30.82 10.51
N LEU A 405 15.82 -31.58 10.25
CA LEU A 405 15.86 -33.06 10.32
C LEU A 405 16.80 -33.67 9.28
N SER A 406 16.96 -32.99 8.14
CA SER A 406 17.83 -33.43 7.05
C SER A 406 19.31 -33.05 7.24
N GLY A 407 19.63 -32.24 8.25
CA GLY A 407 21.00 -31.80 8.57
C GLY A 407 21.55 -30.69 7.67
N PHE A 408 20.71 -30.03 6.87
CA PHE A 408 21.10 -28.86 6.09
C PHE A 408 21.07 -27.59 6.94
N MET A 409 21.73 -26.53 6.46
CA MET A 409 21.63 -25.21 7.09
C MET A 409 20.27 -24.59 6.81
N GLU A 410 19.73 -23.91 7.82
CA GLU A 410 18.44 -23.23 7.74
C GLU A 410 18.54 -22.03 6.77
N PRO A 411 17.75 -21.99 5.68
CA PRO A 411 17.73 -20.83 4.78
C PRO A 411 16.99 -19.67 5.44
N THR A 412 17.43 -18.43 5.18
CA THR A 412 16.79 -17.23 5.75
C THR A 412 15.85 -16.54 4.78
N CYS A 413 15.97 -16.83 3.48
CA CYS A 413 15.10 -16.32 2.43
C CYS A 413 15.11 -17.24 1.20
N LEU A 414 14.19 -16.98 0.26
CA LEU A 414 14.11 -17.72 -1.00
C LEU A 414 15.38 -17.66 -1.84
N LYS A 415 16.17 -16.58 -1.73
CA LYS A 415 17.47 -16.50 -2.39
C LYS A 415 18.43 -17.55 -1.87
N ASP A 416 18.53 -17.73 -0.55
CA ASP A 416 19.38 -18.78 0.04
C ASP A 416 18.96 -20.16 -0.43
N VAL A 417 17.64 -20.41 -0.48
CA VAL A 417 17.07 -21.68 -0.96
C VAL A 417 17.49 -21.93 -2.40
N LEU A 418 17.25 -20.99 -3.31
CA LEU A 418 17.47 -21.17 -4.75
C LEU A 418 18.93 -21.02 -5.19
N GLU A 419 19.81 -20.47 -4.33
CA GLU A 419 21.26 -20.51 -4.51
C GLU A 419 21.86 -21.84 -4.07
N THR A 420 21.32 -22.42 -2.98
CA THR A 420 21.72 -23.72 -2.46
C THR A 420 21.21 -24.87 -3.33
N TRP A 421 19.91 -24.85 -3.63
CA TRP A 421 19.21 -25.85 -4.42
C TRP A 421 18.62 -25.18 -5.65
N LYS A 422 19.39 -25.18 -6.74
CA LYS A 422 19.00 -24.52 -7.99
C LYS A 422 17.77 -25.21 -8.58
N SER A 423 16.76 -24.41 -8.90
CA SER A 423 15.54 -24.90 -9.55
C SER A 423 15.01 -23.88 -10.55
N ASP A 424 15.11 -24.23 -11.83
CA ASP A 424 14.50 -23.45 -12.91
C ASP A 424 12.98 -23.42 -12.77
N PHE A 425 12.39 -24.49 -12.24
CA PHE A 425 10.97 -24.57 -11.96
C PHE A 425 10.55 -23.67 -10.79
N GLY A 426 11.36 -23.60 -9.72
CA GLY A 426 11.20 -22.62 -8.65
C GLY A 426 11.16 -21.20 -9.19
N LEU A 427 12.14 -20.83 -10.01
CA LEU A 427 12.17 -19.50 -10.66
C LEU A 427 10.94 -19.28 -11.56
N LEU A 428 10.51 -20.29 -12.32
CA LEU A 428 9.29 -20.21 -13.13
C LEU A 428 8.06 -19.91 -12.27
N MET A 429 7.87 -20.60 -11.14
CA MET A 429 6.74 -20.33 -10.23
C MET A 429 6.76 -18.88 -9.74
N LEU A 430 7.92 -18.36 -9.33
CA LEU A 430 8.07 -16.97 -8.89
C LEU A 430 7.73 -15.96 -9.99
N HIS A 431 8.02 -16.26 -11.25
CA HIS A 431 7.64 -15.41 -12.38
C HIS A 431 6.15 -15.48 -12.71
N LEU A 432 5.55 -16.68 -12.64
CA LEU A 432 4.13 -16.87 -12.93
C LEU A 432 3.24 -16.14 -11.93
N CYS A 433 3.58 -16.18 -10.64
CA CYS A 433 2.77 -15.54 -9.60
C CYS A 433 2.77 -14.00 -9.70
N GLN A 434 3.79 -13.36 -10.31
CA GLN A 434 3.78 -11.90 -10.55
C GLN A 434 2.62 -11.44 -11.46
N ARG A 435 1.96 -12.36 -12.17
CA ARG A 435 0.83 -12.06 -13.06
C ARG A 435 -0.36 -12.98 -12.75
N PRO A 436 -0.99 -12.83 -11.57
CA PRO A 436 -1.98 -13.78 -11.08
C PRO A 436 -3.23 -13.84 -11.96
N ILE A 437 -3.64 -12.71 -12.55
CA ILE A 437 -4.81 -12.62 -13.44
C ILE A 437 -4.53 -13.33 -14.79
N GLU A 438 -3.34 -13.16 -15.36
CA GLU A 438 -2.95 -13.82 -16.62
C GLU A 438 -2.81 -15.34 -16.42
N ASN A 439 -2.29 -15.76 -15.27
CA ASN A 439 -1.94 -17.15 -14.99
C ASN A 439 -2.93 -17.88 -14.06
N THR A 440 -4.18 -17.39 -13.92
CA THR A 440 -5.09 -17.85 -12.86
C THR A 440 -5.31 -19.36 -12.86
N GLY A 441 -5.64 -19.95 -14.01
CA GLY A 441 -5.83 -21.41 -14.12
C GLY A 441 -4.55 -22.14 -13.75
N LEU A 442 -3.43 -21.78 -14.37
CA LEU A 442 -2.13 -22.42 -14.18
C LEU A 442 -1.67 -22.41 -12.72
N LEU A 443 -1.78 -21.28 -12.03
CA LEU A 443 -1.39 -21.14 -10.62
C LEU A 443 -2.25 -21.99 -9.68
N LEU A 444 -3.57 -22.01 -9.90
CA LEU A 444 -4.49 -22.85 -9.11
C LEU A 444 -4.23 -24.34 -9.37
N GLY A 445 -3.91 -24.73 -10.61
CA GLY A 445 -3.52 -26.09 -10.95
C GLY A 445 -2.23 -26.51 -10.26
N LEU A 446 -1.20 -25.64 -10.29
CA LEU A 446 0.05 -25.85 -9.57
C LEU A 446 -0.20 -26.01 -8.07
N ALA A 447 -0.99 -25.12 -7.46
CA ALA A 447 -1.35 -25.21 -6.05
C ALA A 447 -2.01 -26.56 -5.70
N MET A 448 -2.93 -27.06 -6.53
CA MET A 448 -3.54 -28.38 -6.33
C MET A 448 -2.52 -29.53 -6.39
N ALA A 449 -1.50 -29.44 -7.25
CA ALA A 449 -0.43 -30.44 -7.27
C ALA A 449 0.40 -30.42 -5.98
N PHE A 450 0.65 -29.25 -5.39
CA PHE A 450 1.35 -29.11 -4.11
C PHE A 450 0.53 -29.61 -2.92
N VAL A 451 -0.81 -29.54 -2.97
CA VAL A 451 -1.64 -30.21 -1.95
C VAL A 451 -1.40 -31.72 -1.94
N ASP A 452 -1.19 -32.36 -3.09
CA ASP A 452 -0.83 -33.78 -3.11
C ASP A 452 0.55 -34.04 -2.50
N LEU A 453 1.50 -33.10 -2.66
CA LEU A 453 2.79 -33.17 -1.96
C LEU A 453 2.60 -33.06 -0.45
N HIS A 454 1.74 -32.15 0.01
CA HIS A 454 1.44 -31.99 1.44
C HIS A 454 0.86 -33.26 2.04
N ASP A 455 -0.10 -33.89 1.35
CA ASP A 455 -0.66 -35.18 1.75
C ASP A 455 0.42 -36.27 1.86
N ALA A 456 1.34 -36.33 0.88
CA ALA A 456 2.43 -37.30 0.87
C ALA A 456 3.40 -37.10 2.05
N VAL A 457 3.78 -35.86 2.31
CA VAL A 457 4.68 -35.48 3.41
C VAL A 457 4.01 -35.73 4.77
N ALA A 458 2.72 -35.41 4.91
CA ALA A 458 1.95 -35.65 6.14
C ALA A 458 1.82 -37.15 6.47
N LEU A 459 1.74 -38.01 5.45
CA LEU A 459 1.69 -39.47 5.62
C LEU A 459 3.06 -40.10 5.86
N SER A 460 4.15 -39.44 5.44
CA SER A 460 5.51 -39.95 5.64
C SER A 460 5.86 -39.99 7.12
N ALA A 461 6.43 -41.11 7.59
CA ALA A 461 6.85 -41.25 8.99
C ALA A 461 8.19 -40.58 9.31
N THR A 462 8.95 -40.15 8.30
CA THR A 462 10.35 -39.74 8.46
C THR A 462 10.63 -38.27 8.15
N LEU A 463 9.75 -37.59 7.42
CA LEU A 463 10.01 -36.23 6.95
C LEU A 463 9.68 -35.18 8.02
N LEU A 464 8.64 -35.41 8.82
CA LEU A 464 8.16 -34.48 9.85
C LEU A 464 7.90 -35.19 11.18
N SER A 465 7.92 -34.44 12.27
CA SER A 465 7.45 -34.88 13.59
C SER A 465 5.98 -35.30 13.57
N SER A 466 5.51 -35.99 14.63
CA SER A 466 4.09 -36.33 14.76
C SER A 466 3.17 -35.11 14.74
N ASP A 467 3.60 -34.02 15.37
CA ASP A 467 2.81 -32.79 15.44
C ASP A 467 2.83 -32.05 14.09
N GLY A 468 4.01 -31.94 13.45
CA GLY A 468 4.14 -31.35 12.12
C GLY A 468 3.31 -32.07 11.05
N ARG A 469 3.24 -33.40 11.11
CA ARG A 469 2.38 -34.20 10.22
C ARG A 469 0.89 -33.93 10.41
N ARG A 470 0.43 -33.82 11.66
CA ARG A 470 -0.98 -33.49 11.96
C ARG A 470 -1.33 -32.10 11.44
N LEU A 471 -0.45 -31.12 11.69
CA LEU A 471 -0.63 -29.74 11.23
C LEU A 471 -0.68 -29.68 9.70
N LEU A 472 0.27 -30.32 9.01
CA LEU A 472 0.30 -30.35 7.55
C LEU A 472 -0.93 -31.02 6.95
N HIS A 473 -1.42 -32.10 7.56
CA HIS A 473 -2.66 -32.75 7.15
C HIS A 473 -3.87 -31.80 7.25
N ASP A 474 -3.97 -31.03 8.33
CA ASP A 474 -5.06 -30.07 8.52
C ASP A 474 -4.95 -28.87 7.53
N ILE A 475 -3.73 -28.43 7.22
CA ILE A 475 -3.47 -27.44 6.16
C ILE A 475 -3.91 -28.00 4.81
N ALA A 476 -3.40 -29.16 4.40
CA ALA A 476 -3.69 -29.80 3.11
C ALA A 476 -5.20 -30.01 2.90
N LYS A 477 -5.91 -30.43 3.95
CA LYS A 477 -7.38 -30.56 3.91
C LYS A 477 -8.06 -29.22 3.59
N ARG A 478 -7.69 -28.14 4.28
CA ARG A 478 -8.27 -26.81 4.05
C ARG A 478 -7.91 -26.26 2.68
N GLU A 479 -6.69 -26.48 2.21
CA GLU A 479 -6.28 -26.09 0.85
C GLU A 479 -7.11 -26.81 -0.21
N ARG A 480 -7.29 -28.13 -0.08
CA ARG A 480 -8.09 -28.95 -1.01
C ARG A 480 -9.54 -28.48 -1.07
N GLU A 481 -10.17 -28.28 0.08
CA GLU A 481 -11.55 -27.81 0.17
C GLU A 481 -11.75 -26.47 -0.55
N ASN A 482 -10.81 -25.53 -0.42
CA ASN A 482 -10.89 -24.22 -1.09
C ASN A 482 -10.54 -24.30 -2.58
N LEU A 483 -9.55 -25.10 -2.98
CA LEU A 483 -9.21 -25.29 -4.39
C LEU A 483 -10.33 -26.00 -5.17
N ASP A 484 -11.06 -26.93 -4.53
CA ASP A 484 -12.23 -27.56 -5.13
C ASP A 484 -13.35 -26.54 -5.40
N LEU A 485 -13.49 -25.51 -4.56
CA LEU A 485 -14.43 -24.41 -4.79
C LEU A 485 -13.97 -23.52 -5.95
N CYS A 486 -12.68 -23.15 -5.98
CA CYS A 486 -12.09 -22.43 -7.13
C CYS A 486 -12.28 -23.20 -8.45
N LEU A 487 -12.06 -24.51 -8.43
CA LEU A 487 -12.18 -25.37 -9.61
C LEU A 487 -13.60 -25.35 -10.19
N ARG A 488 -14.64 -25.42 -9.34
CA ARG A 488 -16.04 -25.32 -9.78
C ARG A 488 -16.33 -23.99 -10.48
N GLU A 489 -15.70 -22.90 -10.06
CA GLU A 489 -15.84 -21.62 -10.77
C GLU A 489 -15.11 -21.65 -12.11
N LEU A 490 -13.92 -22.25 -12.18
CA LEU A 490 -13.16 -22.39 -13.42
C LEU A 490 -13.83 -23.28 -14.47
N GLU A 491 -14.61 -24.28 -14.07
CA GLU A 491 -15.37 -25.14 -15.00
C GLU A 491 -16.31 -24.34 -15.91
N SER A 492 -16.79 -23.18 -15.44
CA SER A 492 -17.59 -22.26 -16.25
C SER A 492 -16.78 -21.45 -17.28
N THR A 493 -15.45 -21.50 -17.21
CA THR A 493 -14.49 -20.74 -18.04
C THR A 493 -13.48 -21.66 -18.72
N PRO A 494 -13.82 -22.29 -19.87
CA PRO A 494 -13.04 -23.40 -20.45
C PRO A 494 -11.54 -23.13 -20.66
N PRO A 495 -11.09 -21.95 -21.15
CA PRO A 495 -9.66 -21.68 -21.29
C PRO A 495 -8.89 -21.76 -19.96
N ARG A 496 -9.45 -21.18 -18.89
CA ARG A 496 -8.82 -21.19 -17.56
C ARG A 496 -8.84 -22.58 -16.93
N PHE A 497 -9.88 -23.37 -17.18
CA PHE A 497 -9.93 -24.77 -16.75
C PHE A 497 -8.83 -25.62 -17.43
N LEU A 498 -8.58 -25.42 -18.72
CA LEU A 498 -7.49 -26.12 -19.42
C LEU A 498 -6.11 -25.73 -18.86
N ASP A 499 -5.91 -24.44 -18.57
CA ASP A 499 -4.69 -23.99 -17.90
C ASP A 499 -4.55 -24.57 -16.49
N PHE A 500 -5.64 -24.76 -15.76
CA PHE A 500 -5.65 -25.46 -14.48
C PHE A 500 -5.16 -26.91 -14.63
N CYS A 501 -5.72 -27.67 -15.57
CA CYS A 501 -5.25 -29.04 -15.83
C CYS A 501 -3.76 -29.07 -16.18
N ARG A 502 -3.30 -28.13 -17.02
CA ARG A 502 -1.89 -27.99 -17.40
C ARG A 502 -0.99 -27.67 -16.21
N GLY A 503 -1.41 -26.76 -15.34
CA GLY A 503 -0.68 -26.38 -14.13
C GLY A 503 -0.53 -27.56 -13.17
N TYR A 504 -1.61 -28.32 -12.98
CA TYR A 504 -1.60 -29.53 -12.15
C TYR A 504 -0.59 -30.56 -12.69
N HIS A 505 -0.66 -30.91 -13.97
CA HIS A 505 0.27 -31.87 -14.58
C HIS A 505 1.73 -31.43 -14.51
N LEU A 506 1.98 -30.14 -14.73
CA LEU A 506 3.31 -29.54 -14.64
C LEU A 506 3.88 -29.70 -13.22
N GLY A 507 3.12 -29.27 -12.21
CA GLY A 507 3.52 -29.41 -10.81
C GLY A 507 3.74 -30.87 -10.42
N ARG A 508 2.84 -31.77 -10.82
CA ARG A 508 2.94 -33.21 -10.55
C ARG A 508 4.20 -33.84 -11.11
N THR A 509 4.57 -33.50 -12.34
CA THR A 509 5.76 -34.06 -12.99
C THR A 509 7.03 -33.69 -12.21
N GLU A 510 7.15 -32.44 -11.78
CA GLU A 510 8.29 -31.97 -10.99
C GLU A 510 8.31 -32.59 -9.59
N ILE A 511 7.15 -32.61 -8.91
CA ILE A 511 6.98 -33.18 -7.57
C ILE A 511 7.33 -34.67 -7.54
N ASP A 512 6.87 -35.46 -8.52
CA ASP A 512 7.14 -36.89 -8.58
C ASP A 512 8.66 -37.15 -8.60
N THR A 513 9.43 -36.29 -9.29
CA THR A 513 10.89 -36.44 -9.36
C THR A 513 11.64 -36.26 -8.04
N CYS A 514 10.97 -35.77 -6.98
CA CYS A 514 11.50 -35.71 -5.62
C CYS A 514 11.51 -37.07 -4.92
N PHE A 515 10.75 -38.05 -5.40
CA PHE A 515 10.57 -39.37 -4.76
C PHE A 515 10.86 -40.55 -5.69
N LEU A 516 11.53 -40.30 -6.83
CA LEU A 516 11.95 -41.30 -7.81
C LEU A 516 13.37 -41.82 -7.59
#